data_AF-A0A938CHK3-F1
#
_entry.id   AF-A0A938CHK3-F1
#
_cell.length_a   1.000
_cell.length_b   1.000
_cell.length_c   1.000
_cell.angle_alpha   90.00
_cell.angle_beta   90.00
_cell.angle_gamma   90.00
#
_symmetry.space_group_name_H-M   'P 1'
#
loop_
_entity.id
_entity.type
_entity.pdbx_description
1 polymer ?
#
loop_
_entity_poly.entity_id
_entity_poly.type
_entity_poly.pdbx_seq_one_letter_code
_entity_poly.pdbx_strand_id
1 'polypeptide(L)'
;ATQTVTVTDTTPPSITAPTAASAEQASADGTAVELAGPTVSDVCDADVEVGNDAPGVFPLGDTVVAWTATDDSGNAATAEQTVTVVDTTPPELTLTVPAPTIPATSAKALVLAARVTDVRDICDADPDVVITVTSNEPIKGRGGKSPDWMVVRNGSVWEIWVRAESSGPSTDRIYTITATATDSSGRSTRATGVVTVPDPRGKKK
;
A
#
# COMPACT_ATOMS: atom_id res chain seq x y z
N ALA A 1 49.23 60.19 -17.32
CA ALA A 1 49.22 58.87 -16.66
C ALA A 1 47.82 58.28 -16.81
N THR A 2 47.69 57.02 -17.16
CA THR A 2 46.42 56.28 -17.19
C THR A 2 46.35 55.40 -15.96
N GLN A 3 45.21 55.42 -15.26
CA GLN A 3 44.94 54.52 -14.15
C GLN A 3 43.91 53.48 -14.59
N THR A 4 44.22 52.21 -14.37
CA THR A 4 43.29 51.10 -14.60
C THR A 4 42.55 50.83 -13.29
N VAL A 5 41.22 50.85 -13.33
CA VAL A 5 40.34 50.43 -12.23
C VAL A 5 39.67 49.14 -12.66
N THR A 6 39.79 48.09 -11.84
CA THR A 6 39.08 46.82 -12.04
C THR A 6 37.85 46.80 -11.16
N VAL A 7 36.70 46.51 -11.78
CA VAL A 7 35.45 46.25 -11.07
C VAL A 7 35.25 44.74 -11.06
N THR A 8 35.01 44.18 -9.88
CA THR A 8 34.71 42.77 -9.68
C THR A 8 33.34 42.69 -9.04
N ASP A 9 32.48 41.83 -9.57
CA ASP A 9 31.21 41.57 -8.91
C ASP A 9 31.41 40.63 -7.72
N THR A 10 30.71 40.95 -6.64
CA THR A 10 30.73 40.21 -5.37
C THR A 10 29.32 39.99 -4.85
N THR A 11 28.29 40.27 -5.66
CA THR A 11 26.88 40.21 -5.26
C THR A 11 26.32 38.87 -5.66
N PRO A 12 25.88 38.02 -4.73
CA PRO A 12 25.24 36.76 -5.10
C PRO A 12 23.90 36.97 -5.79
N PRO A 13 23.48 36.01 -6.65
CA PRO A 13 22.17 36.02 -7.26
C PRO A 13 21.06 35.91 -6.20
N SER A 14 19.87 36.39 -6.54
CA SER A 14 18.64 36.10 -5.81
C SER A 14 18.00 34.83 -6.35
N ILE A 15 17.65 33.90 -5.46
CA ILE A 15 16.95 32.67 -5.79
C ILE A 15 15.72 32.52 -4.89
N THR A 16 14.60 32.13 -5.49
CA THR A 16 13.40 31.69 -4.77
C THR A 16 13.09 30.27 -5.19
N ALA A 17 13.06 29.35 -4.22
CA ALA A 17 12.72 27.96 -4.46
C ALA A 17 11.30 27.83 -5.06
N PRO A 18 11.07 26.79 -5.87
CA PRO A 18 9.71 26.45 -6.29
C PRO A 18 8.85 26.06 -5.09
N THR A 19 7.53 26.05 -5.28
CA THR A 19 6.61 25.53 -4.27
C THR A 19 6.88 24.05 -3.99
N ALA A 20 6.53 23.60 -2.78
CA ALA A 20 6.60 22.19 -2.44
C ALA A 20 5.84 21.31 -3.45
N ALA A 21 6.37 20.13 -3.72
CA ALA A 21 5.78 19.15 -4.63
C ALA A 21 5.31 17.92 -3.85
N SER A 22 4.31 17.22 -4.36
CA SER A 22 3.90 15.92 -3.83
C SER A 22 3.58 14.94 -4.93
N ALA A 23 3.78 13.66 -4.64
CA ALA A 23 3.51 12.57 -5.57
C ALA A 23 3.07 11.30 -4.83
N GLU A 24 2.30 10.48 -5.53
CA GLU A 24 2.00 9.12 -5.10
C GLU A 24 3.22 8.23 -5.36
N GLN A 25 3.52 7.35 -4.42
CA GLN A 25 4.56 6.34 -4.59
C GLN A 25 4.19 5.39 -5.72
N ALA A 26 5.08 5.21 -6.69
CA ALA A 26 4.84 4.37 -7.86
C ALA A 26 5.47 2.97 -7.74
N SER A 27 6.36 2.77 -6.76
CA SER A 27 7.05 1.51 -6.50
C SER A 27 7.65 1.49 -5.10
N ALA A 28 8.00 0.31 -4.61
CA ALA A 28 8.74 0.15 -3.34
C ALA A 28 10.05 0.98 -3.27
N ASP A 29 10.68 1.27 -4.41
CA ASP A 29 11.92 2.08 -4.47
C ASP A 29 11.65 3.59 -4.45
N GLY A 30 10.40 4.02 -4.61
CA GLY A 30 9.98 5.43 -4.63
C GLY A 30 9.29 5.83 -5.93
N THR A 31 9.32 7.14 -6.23
CA THR A 31 8.67 7.73 -7.40
C THR A 31 9.54 8.80 -8.07
N ALA A 32 9.49 8.89 -9.40
CA ALA A 32 10.12 9.99 -10.12
C ALA A 32 9.21 11.22 -10.04
N VAL A 33 9.78 12.38 -9.69
CA VAL A 33 9.04 13.64 -9.58
C VAL A 33 9.68 14.66 -10.50
N GLU A 34 8.89 15.22 -11.42
CA GLU A 34 9.33 16.36 -12.22
C GLU A 34 9.25 17.63 -11.36
N LEU A 35 10.41 18.26 -11.13
CA LEU A 35 10.49 19.50 -10.38
C LEU A 35 10.35 20.71 -11.29
N ALA A 36 9.50 21.66 -10.91
CA ALA A 36 9.56 23.00 -11.46
C ALA A 36 10.90 23.66 -11.05
N GLY A 37 11.50 24.44 -11.96
CA GLY A 37 12.73 25.18 -11.65
C GLY A 37 12.46 26.40 -10.73
N PRO A 38 13.46 26.87 -9.99
CA PRO A 38 13.37 28.06 -9.15
C PRO A 38 13.28 29.32 -10.01
N THR A 39 12.86 30.42 -9.40
CA THR A 39 13.03 31.74 -10.04
C THR A 39 14.34 32.37 -9.57
N VAL A 40 15.16 32.81 -10.52
CA VAL A 40 16.47 33.41 -10.26
C VAL A 40 16.61 34.78 -10.94
N SER A 41 17.38 35.66 -10.32
CA SER A 41 17.75 36.95 -10.90
C SER A 41 19.04 37.45 -10.28
N ASP A 42 19.90 38.08 -11.06
CA ASP A 42 21.04 38.84 -10.56
C ASP A 42 20.98 40.31 -11.03
N VAL A 43 21.67 41.20 -10.33
CA VAL A 43 21.69 42.65 -10.62
C VAL A 43 22.83 43.05 -11.57
N CYS A 44 23.91 42.27 -11.57
CA CYS A 44 25.12 42.48 -12.36
C CYS A 44 25.14 41.57 -13.60
N ASP A 45 24.66 40.34 -13.46
CA ASP A 45 24.72 39.29 -14.48
C ASP A 45 23.32 38.94 -15.03
N ALA A 46 23.23 38.77 -16.35
CA ALA A 46 21.97 38.40 -17.02
C ALA A 46 21.74 36.88 -17.04
N ASP A 47 22.82 36.12 -17.09
CA ASP A 47 22.80 34.65 -17.11
C ASP A 47 23.20 34.14 -15.72
N VAL A 48 22.37 33.25 -15.17
CA VAL A 48 22.59 32.60 -13.86
C VAL A 48 22.45 31.10 -14.06
N GLU A 49 23.49 30.34 -13.76
CA GLU A 49 23.48 28.88 -13.83
C GLU A 49 22.68 28.31 -12.65
N VAL A 50 21.77 27.38 -12.92
CA VAL A 50 20.92 26.75 -11.91
C VAL A 50 21.12 25.24 -11.88
N GLY A 51 21.38 24.71 -10.70
CA GLY A 51 21.45 23.27 -10.42
C GLY A 51 20.66 22.87 -9.19
N ASN A 52 20.49 21.56 -8.99
CA ASN A 52 19.95 20.99 -7.76
C ASN A 52 20.59 19.63 -7.44
N ASP A 53 20.38 19.16 -6.21
CA ASP A 53 20.84 17.87 -5.70
C ASP A 53 19.75 16.80 -5.66
N ALA A 54 18.67 16.95 -6.44
CA ALA A 54 17.54 16.03 -6.42
C ALA A 54 17.97 14.60 -6.79
N PRO A 55 17.47 13.59 -6.08
CA PRO A 55 17.68 12.20 -6.48
C PRO A 55 16.89 11.90 -7.76
N GLY A 56 17.32 10.88 -8.51
CA GLY A 56 16.56 10.42 -9.68
C GLY A 56 15.20 9.81 -9.32
N VAL A 57 15.06 9.29 -8.10
CA VAL A 57 13.82 8.73 -7.54
C VAL A 57 13.70 9.20 -6.09
N PHE A 58 12.52 9.70 -5.73
CA PHE A 58 12.21 10.17 -4.38
C PHE A 58 11.64 9.02 -3.54
N PRO A 59 12.26 8.68 -2.39
CA PRO A 59 11.72 7.67 -1.48
C PRO A 59 10.44 8.17 -0.79
N LEU A 60 9.67 7.25 -0.21
CA LEU A 60 8.50 7.59 0.60
C LEU A 60 8.86 8.56 1.73
N GLY A 61 8.02 9.59 1.91
CA GLY A 61 8.21 10.66 2.89
C GLY A 61 8.74 11.96 2.29
N ASP A 62 9.32 12.80 3.14
CA ASP A 62 9.83 14.11 2.75
C ASP A 62 11.29 14.02 2.30
N THR A 63 11.59 14.60 1.15
CA THR A 63 12.94 14.87 0.66
C THR A 63 13.11 16.37 0.48
N VAL A 64 14.20 16.92 1.00
CA VAL A 64 14.57 18.33 0.78
C VAL A 64 15.55 18.38 -0.39
N VAL A 65 15.22 19.18 -1.40
CA VAL A 65 16.07 19.45 -2.56
C VAL A 65 16.66 20.85 -2.42
N ALA A 66 17.98 20.94 -2.45
CA ALA A 66 18.71 22.20 -2.47
C ALA A 66 18.93 22.65 -3.92
N TRP A 67 18.43 23.84 -4.24
CA TRP A 67 18.70 24.54 -5.48
C TRP A 67 19.87 25.49 -5.28
N THR A 68 20.81 25.53 -6.24
CA THR A 68 21.94 26.45 -6.26
C THR A 68 21.89 27.28 -7.53
N ALA A 69 21.95 28.60 -7.35
CA ALA A 69 22.13 29.58 -8.42
C ALA A 69 23.56 30.12 -8.34
N THR A 70 24.30 30.12 -9.45
CA THR A 70 25.67 30.63 -9.55
C THR A 70 25.75 31.65 -10.69
N ASP A 71 26.32 32.82 -10.43
CA ASP A 71 26.55 33.85 -11.45
C ASP A 71 27.87 33.64 -12.20
N ASP A 72 28.14 34.47 -13.23
CA ASP A 72 29.35 34.37 -14.06
C ASP A 72 30.63 34.74 -13.29
N SER A 73 30.47 35.50 -12.21
CA SER A 73 31.56 35.90 -11.30
C SER A 73 31.87 34.83 -10.23
N GLY A 74 31.07 33.75 -10.18
CA GLY A 74 31.21 32.63 -9.26
C GLY A 74 30.60 32.84 -7.88
N ASN A 75 29.78 33.88 -7.67
CA ASN A 75 28.99 33.98 -6.44
C ASN A 75 27.79 33.04 -6.53
N ALA A 76 27.37 32.51 -5.38
CA ALA A 76 26.30 31.52 -5.32
C ALA A 76 25.28 31.80 -4.21
N ALA A 77 24.03 31.42 -4.46
CA ALA A 77 22.94 31.45 -3.50
C ALA A 77 22.12 30.14 -3.56
N THR A 78 21.50 29.78 -2.44
CA THR A 78 20.75 28.52 -2.32
C THR A 78 19.32 28.73 -1.84
N ALA A 79 18.40 27.88 -2.28
CA ALA A 79 17.03 27.80 -1.75
C ALA A 79 16.56 26.34 -1.69
N GLU A 80 15.69 26.03 -0.73
CA GLU A 80 15.23 24.65 -0.49
C GLU A 80 13.79 24.44 -0.97
N GLN A 81 13.54 23.29 -1.60
CA GLN A 81 12.22 22.81 -1.98
C GLN A 81 11.94 21.48 -1.27
N THR A 82 10.77 21.34 -0.65
CA THR A 82 10.33 20.05 -0.09
C THR A 82 9.53 19.27 -1.13
N VAL A 83 9.87 17.99 -1.29
CA VAL A 83 9.13 17.02 -2.10
C VAL A 83 8.61 15.93 -1.17
N THR A 84 7.29 15.74 -1.13
CA THR A 84 6.64 14.75 -0.27
C THR A 84 6.07 13.61 -1.11
N VAL A 85 6.64 12.42 -0.98
CA VAL A 85 6.06 11.20 -1.56
C VAL A 85 5.18 10.55 -0.51
N VAL A 86 3.95 10.21 -0.88
CA VAL A 86 2.99 9.49 -0.04
C VAL A 86 2.52 8.22 -0.73
N ASP A 87 2.14 7.25 0.07
CA ASP A 87 1.43 6.08 -0.42
C ASP A 87 -0.01 6.12 0.10
N THR A 88 -0.92 6.12 -0.85
CA THR A 88 -2.36 6.19 -0.63
C THR A 88 -3.13 5.06 -1.27
N THR A 89 -2.44 4.19 -2.01
CA THR A 89 -3.01 3.11 -2.81
C THR A 89 -3.09 1.83 -1.98
N PRO A 90 -4.29 1.26 -1.76
CA PRO A 90 -4.42 0.01 -1.02
C PRO A 90 -3.93 -1.21 -1.80
N PRO A 91 -3.59 -2.33 -1.11
CA PRO A 91 -3.24 -3.58 -1.76
C PRO A 91 -4.39 -4.17 -2.57
N GLU A 92 -4.07 -5.00 -3.55
CA GLU A 92 -5.02 -5.90 -4.21
C GLU A 92 -5.03 -7.27 -3.52
N LEU A 93 -6.19 -7.92 -3.47
CA LEU A 93 -6.32 -9.32 -3.08
C LEU A 93 -7.50 -9.98 -3.79
N THR A 94 -7.41 -11.29 -4.02
CA THR A 94 -8.50 -12.09 -4.57
C THR A 94 -8.99 -13.12 -3.56
N LEU A 95 -10.28 -13.06 -3.20
CA LEU A 95 -10.94 -14.10 -2.40
C LEU A 95 -11.79 -15.00 -3.29
N THR A 96 -11.40 -16.26 -3.45
CA THR A 96 -12.13 -17.27 -4.22
C THR A 96 -12.89 -18.21 -3.30
N VAL A 97 -14.21 -18.32 -3.51
CA VAL A 97 -15.08 -19.31 -2.87
C VAL A 97 -15.52 -20.32 -3.93
N PRO A 98 -14.83 -21.47 -4.08
CA PRO A 98 -15.03 -22.40 -5.20
C PRO A 98 -16.42 -23.03 -5.23
N ALA A 99 -17.05 -23.22 -4.05
CA ALA A 99 -18.44 -23.63 -3.93
C ALA A 99 -19.09 -22.85 -2.78
N PRO A 100 -20.20 -22.12 -3.02
CA PRO A 100 -20.91 -21.41 -1.96
C PRO A 100 -21.63 -22.37 -1.01
N THR A 101 -21.71 -23.65 -1.35
CA THR A 101 -22.35 -24.68 -0.53
C THR A 101 -21.44 -25.91 -0.41
N ILE A 102 -21.13 -26.30 0.83
CA ILE A 102 -20.40 -27.53 1.15
C ILE A 102 -21.42 -28.58 1.58
N PRO A 103 -21.41 -29.80 1.00
CA PRO A 103 -22.30 -30.86 1.42
C PRO A 103 -22.14 -31.17 2.91
N ALA A 104 -23.26 -31.20 3.64
CA ALA A 104 -23.26 -31.52 5.05
C ALA A 104 -22.95 -33.01 5.27
N THR A 105 -22.08 -33.29 6.23
CA THR A 105 -21.74 -34.66 6.62
C THR A 105 -21.84 -34.81 8.14
N SER A 106 -22.03 -36.04 8.61
CA SER A 106 -21.90 -36.35 10.04
C SER A 106 -20.43 -36.45 10.49
N ALA A 107 -19.47 -36.28 9.58
CA ALA A 107 -18.06 -36.30 9.89
C ALA A 107 -17.60 -34.92 10.36
N LYS A 108 -16.79 -34.89 11.42
CA LYS A 108 -16.16 -33.68 11.98
C LYS A 108 -14.98 -33.21 11.13
N ALA A 109 -15.09 -33.33 9.81
CA ALA A 109 -14.04 -33.03 8.86
C ALA A 109 -14.06 -31.54 8.49
N LEU A 110 -12.86 -31.00 8.26
CA LEU A 110 -12.70 -29.70 7.63
C LEU A 110 -12.65 -29.89 6.12
N VAL A 111 -13.33 -29.01 5.39
CA VAL A 111 -13.37 -28.96 3.94
C VAL A 111 -12.89 -27.58 3.49
N LEU A 112 -12.08 -27.55 2.44
CA LEU A 112 -11.61 -26.31 1.85
C LEU A 112 -12.80 -25.46 1.39
N ALA A 113 -12.90 -24.26 1.93
CA ALA A 113 -14.05 -23.38 1.80
C ALA A 113 -13.74 -22.15 0.93
N ALA A 114 -12.53 -21.60 1.09
CA ALA A 114 -12.08 -20.45 0.31
C ALA A 114 -10.56 -20.44 0.18
N ARG A 115 -10.08 -19.66 -0.80
CA ARG A 115 -8.68 -19.33 -1.00
C ARG A 115 -8.53 -17.81 -1.09
N VAL A 116 -7.51 -17.26 -0.43
CA VAL A 116 -7.04 -15.90 -0.73
C VAL A 116 -5.76 -16.01 -1.52
N THR A 117 -5.74 -15.36 -2.69
CA THR A 117 -4.64 -15.34 -3.65
C THR A 117 -4.39 -13.91 -4.12
N ASP A 118 -3.34 -13.74 -4.93
CA ASP A 118 -3.05 -12.48 -5.62
C ASP A 118 -2.97 -11.27 -4.67
N VAL A 119 -2.45 -11.50 -3.46
CA VAL A 119 -2.17 -10.44 -2.51
C VAL A 119 -0.92 -9.73 -2.99
N ARG A 120 -1.06 -8.48 -3.40
CA ARG A 120 0.04 -7.67 -3.90
C ARG A 120 -0.25 -6.21 -3.66
N ASP A 121 0.82 -5.45 -3.51
CA ASP A 121 0.79 -4.01 -3.58
C ASP A 121 1.98 -3.55 -4.42
N ILE A 122 1.89 -2.35 -4.99
CA ILE A 122 2.96 -1.81 -5.85
C ILE A 122 4.08 -1.17 -5.02
N CYS A 123 3.75 -0.66 -3.85
CA CYS A 123 4.64 0.00 -2.89
C CYS A 123 5.10 -0.96 -1.78
N ASP A 124 4.33 -2.00 -1.48
CA ASP A 124 4.64 -3.03 -0.48
C ASP A 124 4.76 -4.45 -1.09
N ALA A 125 5.93 -5.07 -0.88
CA ALA A 125 6.24 -6.39 -1.40
C ALA A 125 5.57 -7.55 -0.64
N ASP A 126 5.16 -7.37 0.62
CA ASP A 126 4.45 -8.39 1.41
C ASP A 126 3.38 -7.75 2.32
N PRO A 127 2.23 -7.33 1.76
CA PRO A 127 1.13 -6.78 2.54
C PRO A 127 0.68 -7.76 3.65
N ASP A 128 0.41 -7.23 4.85
CA ASP A 128 -0.07 -8.02 5.98
C ASP A 128 -1.50 -8.52 5.73
N VAL A 129 -1.74 -9.82 5.94
CA VAL A 129 -3.03 -10.45 5.68
C VAL A 129 -3.66 -10.98 6.95
N VAL A 130 -4.84 -10.42 7.29
CA VAL A 130 -5.67 -10.88 8.39
C VAL A 130 -6.90 -11.60 7.84
N ILE A 131 -7.04 -12.88 8.18
CA ILE A 131 -8.21 -13.69 7.87
C ILE A 131 -9.08 -13.86 9.12
N THR A 132 -10.33 -13.45 9.03
CA THR A 132 -11.34 -13.69 10.07
C THR A 132 -12.45 -14.59 9.55
N VAL A 133 -12.85 -15.57 10.35
CA VAL A 133 -13.94 -16.48 10.04
C VAL A 133 -14.96 -16.41 11.17
N THR A 134 -16.22 -16.17 10.83
CA THR A 134 -17.34 -16.22 11.77
C THR A 134 -18.38 -17.23 11.33
N SER A 135 -19.24 -17.65 12.26
CA SER A 135 -20.27 -18.66 12.04
C SER A 135 -21.57 -18.15 12.66
N ASN A 136 -22.70 -18.34 11.97
CA ASN A 136 -24.03 -18.06 12.53
C ASN A 136 -24.43 -19.05 13.64
N GLU A 137 -23.74 -20.19 13.74
CA GLU A 137 -23.87 -21.17 14.82
C GLU A 137 -22.72 -21.06 15.84
N PRO A 138 -22.93 -21.47 17.11
CA PRO A 138 -21.88 -21.51 18.12
C PRO A 138 -20.65 -22.33 17.69
N ILE A 139 -19.47 -21.85 18.08
CA ILE A 139 -18.22 -22.57 17.90
C ILE A 139 -18.29 -23.91 18.67
N LYS A 140 -17.83 -25.00 18.05
CA LYS A 140 -17.83 -26.41 18.51
C LYS A 140 -19.10 -27.23 18.25
N GLY A 141 -20.09 -26.67 17.56
CA GLY A 141 -21.24 -27.42 17.05
C GLY A 141 -21.89 -28.38 18.08
N ARG A 142 -22.27 -29.60 17.65
CA ARG A 142 -22.93 -30.63 18.48
C ARG A 142 -21.99 -31.46 19.37
N GLY A 143 -20.80 -30.95 19.66
CA GLY A 143 -19.87 -31.57 20.59
C GLY A 143 -18.68 -32.19 19.88
N GLY A 144 -17.54 -31.51 19.93
CA GLY A 144 -16.25 -32.01 19.48
C GLY A 144 -15.11 -31.12 19.99
N LYS A 145 -13.91 -31.69 20.09
CA LYS A 145 -12.68 -30.93 20.41
C LYS A 145 -11.99 -30.35 19.17
N SER A 146 -12.41 -30.75 17.96
CA SER A 146 -11.86 -30.24 16.70
C SER A 146 -12.15 -28.73 16.54
N PRO A 147 -11.33 -28.00 15.79
CA PRO A 147 -11.62 -26.61 15.44
C PRO A 147 -12.75 -26.53 14.41
N ASP A 148 -13.49 -25.42 14.39
CA ASP A 148 -14.62 -25.19 13.47
C ASP A 148 -14.15 -24.65 12.11
N TRP A 149 -12.96 -24.07 12.10
CA TRP A 149 -12.23 -23.66 10.91
C TRP A 149 -10.72 -23.74 11.18
N MET A 150 -9.96 -23.78 10.10
CA MET A 150 -8.51 -23.71 10.12
C MET A 150 -8.07 -22.83 8.95
N VAL A 151 -7.13 -21.94 9.20
CA VAL A 151 -6.51 -21.10 8.18
C VAL A 151 -5.06 -21.56 8.04
N VAL A 152 -4.66 -21.90 6.83
CA VAL A 152 -3.31 -22.40 6.53
C VAL A 152 -2.69 -21.53 5.45
N ARG A 153 -1.47 -21.05 5.66
CA ARG A 153 -0.66 -20.38 4.63
C ARG A 153 0.18 -21.43 3.91
N ASN A 154 0.02 -21.54 2.59
CA ASN A 154 0.81 -22.41 1.72
C ASN A 154 1.45 -21.56 0.62
N GLY A 155 2.68 -21.09 0.86
CA GLY A 155 3.32 -20.07 0.03
C GLY A 155 2.53 -18.75 0.07
N SER A 156 2.19 -18.21 -1.11
CA SER A 156 1.41 -16.98 -1.26
C SER A 156 -0.11 -17.20 -1.20
N VAL A 157 -0.57 -18.44 -0.95
CA VAL A 157 -1.99 -18.77 -0.90
C VAL A 157 -2.41 -19.03 0.54
N TRP A 158 -3.49 -18.39 0.97
CA TRP A 158 -4.16 -18.73 2.21
C TRP A 158 -5.34 -19.67 1.92
N GLU A 159 -5.32 -20.84 2.53
CA GLU A 159 -6.41 -21.80 2.46
C GLU A 159 -7.26 -21.72 3.72
N ILE A 160 -8.56 -21.49 3.54
CA ILE A 160 -9.54 -21.44 4.61
C ILE A 160 -10.36 -22.71 4.56
N TRP A 161 -10.26 -23.50 5.62
CA TRP A 161 -10.97 -24.75 5.79
C TRP A 161 -12.06 -24.58 6.85
N VAL A 162 -13.28 -25.00 6.57
CA VAL A 162 -14.41 -24.91 7.52
C VAL A 162 -15.03 -26.29 7.76
N ARG A 163 -15.69 -26.46 8.90
CA ARG A 163 -16.32 -27.74 9.23
C ARG A 163 -17.56 -27.98 8.38
N ALA A 164 -17.67 -29.18 7.80
CA ALA A 164 -18.83 -29.62 7.02
C ALA A 164 -19.99 -30.17 7.87
N GLU A 165 -20.08 -29.78 9.15
CA GLU A 165 -21.15 -30.16 10.07
C GLU A 165 -22.03 -28.95 10.40
N SER A 166 -23.35 -29.13 10.44
CA SER A 166 -24.32 -28.16 10.96
C SER A 166 -24.91 -28.64 12.28
N SER A 167 -25.01 -27.75 13.26
CA SER A 167 -25.34 -28.07 14.64
C SER A 167 -26.72 -27.58 15.09
N GLY A 168 -27.30 -26.59 14.39
CA GLY A 168 -28.55 -25.94 14.77
C GLY A 168 -29.81 -26.81 14.62
N PRO A 169 -30.95 -26.40 15.20
CA PRO A 169 -32.25 -26.97 14.91
C PRO A 169 -32.81 -26.29 13.65
N SER A 170 -32.82 -26.97 12.50
CA SER A 170 -33.53 -26.57 11.27
C SER A 170 -32.97 -25.43 10.40
N THR A 171 -31.73 -24.96 10.62
CA THR A 171 -31.12 -23.92 9.76
C THR A 171 -29.74 -24.34 9.26
N ASP A 172 -29.42 -23.95 8.02
CA ASP A 172 -28.10 -24.13 7.44
C ASP A 172 -27.04 -23.36 8.26
N ARG A 173 -25.86 -23.96 8.39
CA ARG A 173 -24.70 -23.28 8.99
C ARG A 173 -24.06 -22.39 7.93
N ILE A 174 -23.79 -21.15 8.30
CA ILE A 174 -23.23 -20.12 7.42
C ILE A 174 -21.92 -19.64 8.02
N TYR A 175 -20.85 -19.80 7.24
CA TYR A 175 -19.55 -19.21 7.53
C TYR A 175 -19.38 -17.93 6.74
N THR A 176 -19.00 -16.84 7.43
CA THR A 176 -18.58 -15.59 6.80
C THR A 176 -17.07 -15.48 6.93
N ILE A 177 -16.38 -15.46 5.80
CA ILE A 177 -14.92 -15.39 5.68
C ILE A 177 -14.59 -13.98 5.20
N THR A 178 -13.80 -13.24 5.98
CA THR A 178 -13.34 -11.90 5.61
C THR A 178 -11.82 -11.90 5.58
N ALA A 179 -11.26 -11.52 4.44
CA ALA A 179 -9.83 -11.29 4.24
C ALA A 179 -9.58 -9.79 4.20
N THR A 180 -8.59 -9.31 4.95
CA THR A 180 -8.11 -7.94 4.87
C THR A 180 -6.62 -7.98 4.59
N ALA A 181 -6.18 -7.31 3.52
CA ALA A 181 -4.76 -7.05 3.26
C ALA A 181 -4.45 -5.60 3.61
N THR A 182 -3.32 -5.33 4.27
CA THR A 182 -2.88 -4.00 4.70
C THR A 182 -1.43 -3.80 4.30
N ASP A 183 -1.11 -2.70 3.61
CA ASP A 183 0.29 -2.35 3.30
C ASP A 183 1.00 -1.71 4.50
N SER A 184 2.32 -1.51 4.34
CA SER A 184 3.20 -0.83 5.30
C SER A 184 2.82 0.64 5.57
N SER A 185 2.08 1.28 4.65
CA SER A 185 1.56 2.65 4.78
C SER A 185 0.21 2.69 5.50
N GLY A 186 -0.34 1.53 5.87
CA GLY A 186 -1.59 1.36 6.61
C GLY A 186 -2.85 1.43 5.74
N ARG A 187 -2.76 1.42 4.40
CA ARG A 187 -3.96 1.30 3.55
C ARG A 187 -4.37 -0.15 3.46
N SER A 188 -5.66 -0.38 3.28
CA SER A 188 -6.20 -1.74 3.35
C SER A 188 -7.32 -2.00 2.35
N THR A 189 -7.36 -3.23 1.88
CA THR A 189 -8.43 -3.79 1.05
C THR A 189 -9.08 -4.95 1.79
N ARG A 190 -10.40 -5.07 1.66
CA ARG A 190 -11.19 -6.12 2.29
C ARG A 190 -12.04 -6.87 1.27
N ALA A 191 -12.03 -8.19 1.33
CA ALA A 191 -12.99 -9.04 0.62
C ALA A 191 -13.73 -9.98 1.57
N THR A 192 -15.00 -10.22 1.29
CA THR A 192 -15.86 -11.09 2.09
C THR A 192 -16.53 -12.15 1.23
N GLY A 193 -16.49 -13.40 1.70
CA GLY A 193 -17.12 -14.55 1.09
C GLY A 193 -17.97 -15.31 2.09
N VAL A 194 -19.02 -15.97 1.60
CA VAL A 194 -19.94 -16.75 2.43
C VAL A 194 -19.98 -18.19 1.95
N VAL A 195 -19.96 -19.13 2.90
CA VAL A 195 -20.05 -20.57 2.64
C VAL A 195 -21.15 -21.17 3.51
N THR A 196 -22.06 -21.88 2.87
CA THR A 196 -23.19 -22.54 3.53
C THR A 196 -22.96 -24.04 3.65
N VAL A 197 -23.20 -24.60 4.83
CA VAL A 197 -23.26 -26.05 5.09
C VAL A 197 -24.72 -26.38 5.42
N PRO A 198 -25.46 -27.04 4.53
CA PRO A 198 -26.89 -27.26 4.71
C PRO A 198 -27.25 -28.07 5.96
N ASP A 199 -28.48 -27.96 6.47
CA ASP A 199 -28.99 -28.92 7.45
C ASP A 199 -29.27 -30.28 6.76
N PRO A 200 -28.60 -31.38 7.14
CA PRO A 200 -28.84 -32.69 6.53
C PRO A 200 -30.28 -33.20 6.71
N ARG A 201 -31.06 -32.65 7.66
CA ARG A 201 -32.46 -33.03 7.90
C ARG A 201 -33.46 -32.26 7.03
N GLY A 202 -33.07 -31.14 6.44
CA GLY A 202 -33.95 -30.28 5.62
C GLY A 202 -34.30 -30.86 4.25
N LYS A 203 -33.60 -31.91 3.77
CA LYS A 203 -33.83 -32.56 2.47
C LYS A 203 -34.80 -33.74 2.48
N LYS A 204 -35.54 -33.98 3.58
CA LYS A 204 -36.64 -34.95 3.60
C LYS A 204 -37.94 -34.28 3.17
N LYS A 205 -38.15 -34.12 1.85
CA LYS A 205 -39.47 -33.94 1.24
C LYS A 205 -39.54 -34.72 -0.05
#